data_AF-A0A9W9YN68-F1
#
_entry.id   AF-A0A9W9YN68-F1
#
_cell.length_a   1.000
_cell.length_b   1.000
_cell.length_c   1.000
_cell.angle_alpha   90.00
_cell.angle_beta   90.00
_cell.angle_gamma   90.00
#
_symmetry.space_group_name_H-M   'P 1'
#
loop_
_entity.id
_entity.type
_entity.pdbx_description
1 polymer ?
#
loop_
_entity_poly.entity_id
_entity_poly.type
_entity_poly.pdbx_seq_one_letter_code
_entity_poly.pdbx_strand_id
1 'polypeptide(L)'
;MAAEEEWYFEEEGCLQFSGRPISVTFSPTSNCFICTLEDGTIEVVDARSSLCLKRTSPAENSGPLQCKFCPEVEKLFITNGYVSGLRKDLNGVLLLDTILQPPLMFEVPRSDPVVLELTLSDALQLVSAMEVCISAAEEGIRVKCMKVVQSMLKEEVDKSQWCTCQLKYACSALDVAFSDLVTYLQRSCKNHAALPVVSAMRSRTMYLLEYVTAESKPSMPGNKLAMFMEAVRRKTFLSWPHKEYRWAYPEAMAKAGFYHQPSKPWR
;
A
#
# COMPACT_ATOMS: atom_id res chain seq x y z
N MET A 1 -6.49 0.46 -51.78
CA MET A 1 -7.54 0.13 -50.80
C MET A 1 -6.84 -0.54 -49.64
N ALA A 2 -6.83 0.09 -48.46
CA ALA A 2 -6.36 -0.60 -47.26
C ALA A 2 -7.39 -1.68 -46.94
N ALA A 3 -6.95 -2.93 -46.77
CA ALA A 3 -7.83 -4.01 -46.34
C ALA A 3 -8.44 -3.64 -44.99
N GLU A 4 -9.77 -3.71 -44.88
CA GLU A 4 -10.44 -3.58 -43.59
C GLU A 4 -9.99 -4.75 -42.70
N GLU A 5 -9.48 -4.44 -41.49
CA GLU A 5 -9.18 -5.47 -40.50
C GLU A 5 -10.50 -6.13 -40.06
N GLU A 6 -10.72 -7.36 -40.52
CA GLU A 6 -11.80 -8.21 -40.05
C GLU A 6 -11.45 -8.78 -38.67
N TRP A 7 -12.26 -8.42 -37.67
CA TRP A 7 -12.16 -8.99 -36.33
C TRP A 7 -13.01 -10.26 -36.26
N TYR A 8 -12.44 -11.35 -35.74
CA TYR A 8 -13.17 -12.57 -35.44
C TYR A 8 -13.06 -12.89 -33.94
N PHE A 9 -14.11 -13.53 -33.41
CA PHE A 9 -14.14 -14.01 -32.03
C PHE A 9 -13.86 -15.51 -32.05
N GLU A 10 -12.92 -15.95 -31.22
CA GLU A 10 -12.57 -17.36 -31.05
C GLU A 10 -12.57 -17.72 -29.57
N GLU A 11 -13.05 -18.92 -29.25
CA GLU A 11 -13.03 -19.44 -27.88
C GLU A 11 -11.64 -20.01 -27.57
N GLU A 12 -10.83 -19.26 -26.83
CA GLU A 12 -9.46 -19.67 -26.44
C GLU A 12 -9.44 -20.60 -25.21
N GLY A 13 -10.55 -20.69 -24.46
CA GLY A 13 -10.66 -21.59 -23.30
C GLY A 13 -11.63 -21.11 -22.23
N CYS A 14 -11.62 -21.82 -21.08
CA CYS A 14 -12.48 -21.54 -19.94
C CYS A 14 -11.65 -21.29 -18.67
N LEU A 15 -11.97 -20.21 -17.96
CA LEU A 15 -11.43 -19.91 -16.64
C LEU A 15 -12.40 -20.41 -15.58
N GLN A 16 -11.91 -21.23 -14.66
CA GLN A 16 -12.71 -21.76 -13.57
C GLN A 16 -12.39 -21.03 -12.27
N PHE A 17 -13.42 -20.46 -11.65
CA PHE A 17 -13.34 -19.88 -10.31
C PHE A 17 -13.88 -20.87 -9.28
N SER A 18 -13.42 -20.74 -8.04
CA SER A 18 -13.82 -21.61 -6.93
C SER A 18 -15.27 -21.42 -6.47
N GLY A 19 -15.91 -20.33 -6.89
CA GLY A 19 -17.31 -20.01 -6.60
C GLY A 19 -17.95 -19.19 -7.72
N ARG A 20 -19.15 -18.67 -7.47
CA ARG A 20 -19.90 -17.87 -8.46
C ARG A 20 -19.32 -16.44 -8.55
N PRO A 21 -18.81 -16.03 -9.73
CA PRO A 21 -18.34 -14.66 -9.95
C PRO A 21 -19.46 -13.62 -9.86
N ILE A 22 -19.20 -12.51 -9.18
CA ILE A 22 -20.02 -11.28 -9.21
C ILE A 22 -19.39 -10.25 -10.15
N SER A 23 -18.08 -10.03 -10.04
CA SER A 23 -17.34 -9.05 -10.82
C SER A 23 -16.00 -9.65 -11.24
N VAL A 24 -15.61 -9.45 -12.49
CA VAL A 24 -14.33 -9.93 -13.03
C VAL A 24 -13.61 -8.77 -13.71
N THR A 25 -12.31 -8.65 -13.46
CA THR A 25 -11.44 -7.70 -14.15
C THR A 25 -10.12 -8.35 -14.50
N PHE A 26 -9.53 -7.93 -15.62
CA PHE A 26 -8.18 -8.32 -16.00
C PHE A 26 -7.17 -7.26 -15.52
N SER A 27 -6.05 -7.71 -14.95
CA SER A 27 -4.89 -6.89 -14.62
C SER A 27 -3.76 -7.19 -15.61
N PRO A 28 -3.50 -6.30 -16.58
CA PRO A 28 -2.42 -6.49 -17.56
C PRO A 28 -1.04 -6.53 -16.92
N THR A 29 -0.83 -5.82 -15.82
CA THR A 29 0.48 -5.74 -15.14
C THR A 29 0.90 -7.06 -14.52
N SER A 30 -0.07 -7.82 -14.00
CA SER A 30 0.16 -9.10 -13.34
C SER A 30 -0.20 -10.28 -14.25
N ASN A 31 -0.75 -10.01 -15.43
CA ASN A 31 -1.36 -11.01 -16.32
C ASN A 31 -2.32 -11.96 -15.58
N CYS A 32 -3.19 -11.40 -14.75
CA CYS A 32 -4.11 -12.15 -13.91
C CYS A 32 -5.55 -11.67 -14.07
N PHE A 33 -6.49 -12.59 -13.94
CA PHE A 33 -7.90 -12.28 -13.70
C PHE A 33 -8.15 -12.15 -12.21
N ILE A 34 -8.82 -11.08 -11.81
CA ILE A 34 -9.27 -10.87 -10.44
C ILE A 34 -10.79 -10.94 -10.46
N CYS A 35 -11.32 -11.80 -9.59
CA CYS A 35 -12.74 -12.07 -9.48
C CYS A 35 -13.20 -11.83 -8.05
N THR A 36 -14.36 -11.18 -7.88
CA THR A 36 -15.09 -11.17 -6.61
C THR A 36 -16.18 -12.21 -6.66
N LEU A 37 -16.34 -12.98 -5.58
CA LEU A 37 -17.27 -14.10 -5.50
C LEU A 37 -18.49 -13.78 -4.63
N GLU A 38 -19.56 -14.54 -4.81
CA GLU A 38 -20.82 -14.41 -4.06
C GLU A 38 -20.67 -14.66 -2.55
N ASP A 39 -19.65 -15.42 -2.14
CA ASP A 39 -19.30 -15.63 -0.74
C ASP A 39 -18.49 -14.47 -0.12
N GLY A 40 -18.28 -13.39 -0.89
CA GLY A 40 -17.53 -12.21 -0.46
C GLY A 40 -16.00 -12.44 -0.42
N THR A 41 -15.49 -13.46 -1.10
CA THR A 41 -14.05 -13.62 -1.30
C THR A 41 -13.57 -13.01 -2.62
N ILE A 42 -12.28 -12.70 -2.68
CA ILE A 42 -11.57 -12.24 -3.88
C ILE A 42 -10.64 -13.37 -4.31
N GLU A 43 -10.73 -13.75 -5.58
CA GLU A 43 -9.89 -14.77 -6.19
C GLU A 43 -9.02 -14.16 -7.30
N VAL A 44 -7.73 -14.48 -7.30
CA VAL A 44 -6.76 -14.07 -8.31
C VAL A 44 -6.32 -15.32 -9.06
N VAL A 45 -6.55 -15.34 -10.37
CA VAL A 45 -6.23 -16.46 -11.25
C VAL A 45 -5.23 -16.00 -12.30
N ASP A 46 -4.15 -16.75 -12.47
CA ASP A 46 -3.16 -16.49 -13.52
C ASP A 46 -3.79 -16.74 -14.90
N ALA A 47 -3.67 -15.76 -15.80
CA ALA A 47 -4.34 -15.83 -17.11
C ALA A 47 -3.70 -16.86 -18.05
N ARG A 48 -2.47 -17.29 -17.81
CA ARG A 48 -1.75 -18.24 -18.67
C ARG A 48 -1.98 -19.69 -18.26
N SER A 49 -1.97 -19.95 -16.96
CA SER A 49 -2.03 -21.30 -16.38
C SER A 49 -3.39 -21.65 -15.79
N SER A 50 -4.29 -20.68 -15.66
CA SER A 50 -5.58 -20.82 -14.96
C SER A 50 -5.44 -21.25 -13.49
N LEU A 51 -4.24 -21.10 -12.92
CA LEU A 51 -3.99 -21.44 -11.52
C LEU A 51 -4.52 -20.34 -10.60
N CYS A 52 -5.24 -20.73 -9.56
CA CYS A 52 -5.61 -19.84 -8.47
C CYS A 52 -4.36 -19.46 -7.68
N LEU A 53 -3.93 -18.20 -7.80
CA LEU A 53 -2.75 -17.64 -7.13
C LEU A 53 -3.06 -17.19 -5.70
N LYS A 54 -4.25 -16.63 -5.47
CA LYS A 54 -4.69 -16.17 -4.15
C LYS A 54 -6.20 -16.21 -4.06
N ARG A 55 -6.72 -16.68 -2.93
CA ARG A 55 -8.10 -16.46 -2.52
C ARG A 55 -8.11 -15.86 -1.12
N THR A 56 -8.81 -14.74 -0.95
CA THR A 56 -8.82 -14.04 0.34
C THR A 56 -10.20 -13.47 0.66
N SER A 57 -10.50 -13.38 1.95
CA SER A 57 -11.60 -12.57 2.47
C SER A 57 -11.03 -11.20 2.82
N PRO A 58 -11.54 -10.10 2.23
CA PRO A 58 -11.03 -8.77 2.54
C PRO A 58 -11.36 -8.40 4.00
N ALA A 59 -10.56 -7.48 4.56
CA ALA A 59 -10.71 -7.04 5.96
C ALA A 59 -12.11 -6.56 6.37
N GLU A 60 -12.88 -6.00 5.43
CA GLU A 60 -14.29 -5.65 5.62
C GLU A 60 -15.09 -6.27 4.46
N ASN A 61 -16.12 -7.06 4.80
CA ASN A 61 -16.88 -7.86 3.83
C ASN A 61 -18.40 -7.61 3.95
N SER A 62 -18.78 -6.44 4.46
CA SER A 62 -20.17 -6.00 4.48
C SER A 62 -20.65 -5.65 3.06
N GLY A 63 -21.37 -6.55 2.39
CA GLY A 63 -22.05 -6.29 1.12
C GLY A 63 -21.34 -6.85 -0.13
N PRO A 64 -21.97 -6.70 -1.30
CA PRO A 64 -21.48 -7.31 -2.53
C PRO A 64 -20.18 -6.63 -3.00
N LEU A 65 -19.17 -7.45 -3.28
CA LEU A 65 -17.87 -6.97 -3.74
C LEU A 65 -17.89 -6.69 -5.24
N GLN A 66 -17.36 -5.53 -5.62
CA GLN A 66 -17.09 -5.14 -6.99
C GLN A 66 -15.60 -4.86 -7.17
N CYS A 67 -15.06 -5.22 -8.34
CA CYS A 67 -13.67 -4.97 -8.68
C CYS A 67 -13.54 -4.40 -10.10
N LYS A 68 -12.57 -3.50 -10.29
CA LYS A 68 -12.24 -2.93 -11.60
C LYS A 68 -10.76 -2.57 -11.65
N PHE A 69 -10.07 -2.97 -12.71
CA PHE A 69 -8.74 -2.46 -13.01
C PHE A 69 -8.85 -1.08 -13.67
N CYS A 70 -8.06 -0.13 -13.19
CA CYS A 70 -7.99 1.24 -13.70
C CYS A 70 -6.67 1.41 -14.47
N PRO A 71 -6.68 1.31 -15.82
CA PRO A 71 -5.46 1.33 -16.61
C PRO A 71 -4.67 2.62 -16.48
N GLU A 72 -5.35 3.77 -16.39
CA GLU A 72 -4.73 5.10 -16.31
C GLU A 72 -3.79 5.28 -15.11
N VAL A 73 -4.07 4.58 -14.01
CA VAL A 73 -3.31 4.67 -12.75
C VAL A 73 -2.66 3.34 -12.36
N GLU A 74 -2.76 2.32 -13.22
CA GLU A 74 -2.26 0.95 -13.03
C GLU A 74 -2.63 0.37 -11.66
N LYS A 75 -3.90 0.53 -11.25
CA LYS A 75 -4.38 0.06 -9.94
C LYS A 75 -5.66 -0.75 -10.06
N LEU A 76 -5.75 -1.74 -9.21
CA LEU A 76 -6.97 -2.48 -8.93
C LEU A 76 -7.80 -1.70 -7.91
N PHE A 77 -9.04 -1.40 -8.28
CA PHE A 77 -10.07 -0.86 -7.41
C PHE A 77 -10.97 -2.00 -6.92
N ILE A 78 -11.25 -2.05 -5.62
CA ILE A 78 -12.26 -2.95 -5.03
C ILE A 78 -13.13 -2.15 -4.06
N THR A 79 -14.42 -2.44 -4.02
CA THR A 79 -15.35 -1.87 -3.04
C THR A 79 -16.46 -2.86 -2.66
N ASN A 80 -16.99 -2.71 -1.46
CA ASN A 80 -18.21 -3.39 -1.01
C ASN A 80 -19.42 -2.43 -0.94
N GLY A 81 -19.30 -1.22 -1.50
CA GLY A 81 -20.29 -0.14 -1.42
C GLY A 81 -20.14 0.80 -0.21
N TYR A 82 -19.45 0.37 0.85
CA TYR A 82 -19.20 1.17 2.06
C TYR A 82 -17.75 1.64 2.15
N VAL A 83 -16.82 0.74 1.83
CA VAL A 83 -15.38 0.98 1.84
C VAL A 83 -14.84 0.74 0.44
N SER A 84 -13.86 1.55 0.06
CA SER A 84 -13.16 1.42 -1.21
C SER A 84 -11.66 1.31 -0.99
N GLY A 85 -11.03 0.43 -1.76
CA GLY A 85 -9.60 0.19 -1.74
C GLY A 85 -8.99 0.31 -3.13
N LEU A 86 -7.79 0.89 -3.20
CA LEU A 86 -6.96 0.93 -4.39
C LEU A 86 -5.63 0.25 -4.12
N ARG A 87 -5.26 -0.73 -4.93
CA ARG A 87 -3.99 -1.46 -4.82
C ARG A 87 -3.24 -1.44 -6.12
N LYS A 88 -1.93 -1.21 -6.01
CA LYS A 88 -1.01 -1.39 -7.12
C LYS A 88 -0.46 -2.82 -7.05
N ASP A 89 -0.19 -3.39 -8.21
CA ASP A 89 0.67 -4.57 -8.31
C ASP A 89 2.11 -4.26 -7.85
N LEU A 90 2.67 -5.14 -7.03
CA LEU A 90 4.04 -5.07 -6.54
C LEU A 90 4.85 -6.24 -7.11
N ASN A 91 5.15 -6.17 -8.41
CA ASN A 91 5.90 -7.19 -9.16
C ASN A 91 5.23 -8.57 -9.10
N GLY A 92 3.93 -8.63 -9.42
CA GLY A 92 3.12 -9.85 -9.37
C GLY A 92 2.50 -10.13 -8.00
N VAL A 93 2.76 -9.30 -6.99
CA VAL A 93 2.15 -9.44 -5.66
C VAL A 93 1.06 -8.40 -5.46
N LEU A 94 -0.17 -8.87 -5.23
CA LEU A 94 -1.32 -8.03 -4.90
C LEU A 94 -1.65 -8.13 -3.40
N LEU A 95 -1.59 -7.00 -2.70
CA LEU A 95 -1.89 -6.90 -1.27
C LEU A 95 -3.40 -6.71 -1.05
N LEU A 96 -4.13 -7.82 -1.10
CA LEU A 96 -5.60 -7.85 -1.12
C LEU A 96 -6.25 -8.10 0.24
N ASP A 97 -5.54 -8.69 1.21
CA ASP A 97 -6.13 -9.02 2.52
C ASP A 97 -6.60 -7.74 3.23
N THR A 98 -5.82 -6.68 3.08
CA THR A 98 -6.07 -5.38 3.71
C THR A 98 -6.70 -4.35 2.77
N ILE A 99 -7.18 -4.74 1.58
CA ILE A 99 -7.65 -3.78 0.57
C ILE A 99 -8.86 -2.95 1.04
N LEU A 100 -9.77 -3.56 1.80
CA LEU A 100 -10.95 -2.89 2.35
C LEU A 100 -10.82 -2.56 3.85
N GLN A 101 -9.61 -2.53 4.43
CA GLN A 101 -9.44 -2.15 5.84
C GLN A 101 -9.66 -0.62 6.01
N PRO A 102 -10.75 -0.19 6.66
CA PRO A 102 -11.05 1.23 6.85
C PRO A 102 -10.14 1.86 7.91
N PRO A 103 -10.09 3.19 8.01
CA PRO A 103 -9.54 3.88 9.19
C PRO A 103 -10.25 3.45 10.48
N LEU A 104 -9.55 3.58 11.61
CA LEU A 104 -10.11 3.37 12.93
C LEU A 104 -11.07 4.51 13.25
N MET A 105 -12.33 4.18 13.53
CA MET A 105 -13.31 5.18 13.99
C MET A 105 -12.94 5.69 15.38
N PHE A 106 -13.30 6.94 15.69
CA PHE A 106 -13.00 7.58 16.99
C PHE A 106 -13.46 6.79 18.22
N GLU A 107 -14.47 5.93 18.07
CA GLU A 107 -15.04 5.09 19.14
C GLU A 107 -14.25 3.81 19.40
N VAL A 108 -13.35 3.42 18.49
CA VAL A 108 -12.53 2.21 18.63
C VAL A 108 -11.31 2.53 19.50
N PRO A 109 -11.05 1.74 20.56
CA PRO A 109 -9.84 1.89 21.35
C PRO A 109 -8.60 1.84 20.46
N ARG A 110 -7.69 2.82 20.59
CA ARG A 110 -6.43 2.86 19.82
C ARG A 110 -5.50 1.67 20.10
N SER A 111 -5.83 0.87 21.11
CA SER A 111 -5.21 -0.42 21.43
C SER A 111 -5.62 -1.55 20.48
N ASP A 112 -6.71 -1.41 19.74
CA ASP A 112 -7.20 -2.47 18.89
C ASP A 112 -6.23 -2.74 17.73
N PRO A 113 -5.97 -4.03 17.44
CA PRO A 113 -4.98 -4.40 16.46
C PRO A 113 -5.48 -4.10 15.04
N VAL A 114 -4.64 -3.44 14.25
CA VAL A 114 -4.81 -3.32 12.79
C VAL A 114 -3.92 -4.32 12.09
N VAL A 115 -4.26 -4.67 10.84
CA VAL A 115 -3.39 -5.50 10.00
C VAL A 115 -2.70 -4.61 8.97
N LEU A 116 -1.38 -4.73 8.88
CA LEU A 116 -0.59 -4.20 7.77
C LEU A 116 -0.08 -5.36 6.93
N GLU A 117 -0.34 -5.29 5.63
CA GLU A 117 0.11 -6.28 4.66
C GLU A 117 1.26 -5.70 3.85
N LEU A 118 2.28 -6.51 3.61
CA LEU A 118 3.52 -6.11 2.94
C LEU A 118 4.08 -7.29 2.14
N THR A 119 4.92 -7.01 1.15
CA THR A 119 5.63 -8.09 0.44
C THR A 119 6.67 -8.74 1.36
N LEU A 120 7.00 -10.01 1.11
CA LEU A 120 8.05 -10.71 1.86
C LEU A 120 9.41 -9.97 1.77
N SER A 121 9.72 -9.39 0.60
CA SER A 121 10.95 -8.59 0.42
C SER A 121 10.96 -7.35 1.31
N ASP A 122 9.84 -6.62 1.37
CA ASP A 122 9.69 -5.45 2.24
C ASP A 122 9.80 -5.83 3.73
N ALA A 123 9.22 -6.98 4.12
CA ALA A 123 9.29 -7.48 5.48
C ALA A 123 10.72 -7.78 5.92
N LEU A 124 11.48 -8.48 5.07
CA LEU A 124 12.90 -8.76 5.29
C LEU A 124 13.74 -7.48 5.44
N GLN A 125 13.49 -6.48 4.59
CA GLN A 125 14.17 -5.19 4.69
C GLN A 125 13.85 -4.47 6.01
N LEU A 126 12.61 -4.51 6.47
CA LEU A 126 12.21 -3.94 7.76
C LEU A 126 12.87 -4.67 8.94
N VAL A 127 12.88 -6.01 8.93
CA VAL A 127 13.52 -6.81 9.99
C VAL A 127 15.00 -6.47 10.12
N SER A 128 15.71 -6.41 8.98
CA SER A 128 17.13 -6.04 8.94
C SER A 128 17.38 -4.61 9.44
N ALA A 129 16.56 -3.65 9.02
CA ALA A 129 16.68 -2.26 9.47
C ALA A 129 16.42 -2.10 10.98
N MET A 130 15.43 -2.83 11.51
CA MET A 130 15.13 -2.85 12.94
C MET A 130 16.29 -3.47 13.73
N GLU A 131 16.93 -4.52 13.21
CA GLU A 131 18.07 -5.17 13.88
C GLU A 131 19.26 -4.22 14.05
N VAL A 132 19.59 -3.47 12.99
CA VAL A 132 20.62 -2.43 13.02
C VAL A 132 20.25 -1.33 14.01
N CYS A 133 19.00 -0.86 13.98
CA CYS A 133 18.54 0.21 14.88
C CYS A 133 18.53 -0.23 16.35
N ILE A 134 18.06 -1.44 16.66
CA ILE A 134 17.99 -1.98 18.02
C ILE A 134 19.40 -2.19 18.58
N SER A 135 20.33 -2.69 17.76
CA SER A 135 21.72 -2.92 18.19
C SER A 135 22.47 -1.62 18.51
N ALA A 136 22.08 -0.51 17.87
CA ALA A 136 22.69 0.80 18.07
C ALA A 136 22.01 1.66 19.16
N ALA A 137 20.87 1.23 19.70
CA ALA A 137 20.07 2.04 20.60
C ALA A 137 20.32 1.72 22.09
N GLU A 138 20.31 2.75 22.93
CA GLU A 138 20.28 2.59 24.39
C GLU A 138 18.92 2.03 24.86
N GLU A 139 18.93 1.17 25.88
CA GLU A 139 17.70 0.51 26.34
C GLU A 139 16.64 1.52 26.84
N GLY A 140 15.44 1.46 26.27
CA GLY A 140 14.32 2.35 26.63
C GLY A 140 12.98 1.91 26.02
N ILE A 141 11.90 2.60 26.36
CA ILE A 141 10.52 2.27 25.92
C ILE A 141 10.38 2.19 24.39
N ARG A 142 11.04 3.09 23.66
CA ARG A 142 11.03 3.12 22.19
C ARG A 142 11.60 1.85 21.56
N VAL A 143 12.74 1.39 22.10
CA VAL A 143 13.39 0.16 21.67
C VAL A 143 12.52 -1.06 22.00
N LYS A 144 11.77 -1.04 23.11
CA LYS A 144 10.84 -2.12 23.47
C LYS A 144 9.74 -2.31 22.41
N CYS A 145 9.09 -1.23 21.97
CA CYS A 145 8.07 -1.31 20.92
C CYS A 145 8.66 -1.85 19.60
N MET A 146 9.84 -1.37 19.21
CA MET A 146 10.51 -1.84 17.99
C MET A 146 10.91 -3.33 18.08
N LYS A 147 11.41 -3.80 19.23
CA LYS A 147 11.73 -5.22 19.47
C LYS A 147 10.50 -6.11 19.30
N VAL A 148 9.34 -5.69 19.80
CA VAL A 148 8.08 -6.43 19.63
C VAL A 148 7.70 -6.52 18.15
N VAL A 149 7.66 -5.38 17.45
CA VAL A 149 7.32 -5.34 16.01
C VAL A 149 8.29 -6.18 15.19
N GLN A 150 9.59 -6.13 15.49
CA GLN A 150 10.60 -6.94 14.83
C GLN A 150 10.36 -8.44 15.06
N SER A 151 10.06 -8.85 16.29
CA SER A 151 9.78 -10.25 16.62
C SER A 151 8.58 -10.78 15.85
N MET A 152 7.49 -9.99 15.75
CA MET A 152 6.30 -10.36 15.00
C MET A 152 6.58 -10.48 13.50
N LEU A 153 7.36 -9.55 12.95
CA LEU A 153 7.77 -9.64 11.55
C LEU A 153 8.68 -10.83 11.27
N LYS A 154 9.61 -11.16 12.18
CA LYS A 154 10.47 -12.37 12.05
C LYS A 154 9.62 -13.63 12.01
N GLU A 155 8.65 -13.75 12.92
CA GLU A 155 7.72 -14.89 12.95
C GLU A 155 6.90 -15.01 11.66
N GLU A 156 6.41 -13.90 11.12
CA GLU A 156 5.67 -13.89 9.86
C GLU A 156 6.56 -14.25 8.66
N VAL A 157 7.77 -13.70 8.59
CA VAL A 157 8.76 -14.02 7.55
C VAL A 157 9.09 -15.50 7.54
N ASP A 158 9.30 -16.10 8.72
CA ASP A 158 9.65 -17.52 8.86
C ASP A 158 8.47 -18.45 8.47
N LYS A 159 7.23 -18.00 8.66
CA LYS A 159 6.01 -18.72 8.26
C LYS A 159 5.61 -18.50 6.80
N SER A 160 6.10 -17.43 6.17
CA SER A 160 5.60 -16.93 4.89
C SER A 160 5.91 -17.91 3.75
N GLN A 161 4.95 -18.79 3.44
CA GLN A 161 4.96 -19.58 2.19
C GLN A 161 4.50 -18.75 0.98
N TRP A 162 3.75 -17.68 1.26
CA TRP A 162 3.14 -16.77 0.30
C TRP A 162 3.99 -15.51 0.26
N CYS A 163 4.15 -14.85 -0.89
CA CYS A 163 5.04 -13.69 -1.08
C CYS A 163 4.63 -12.41 -0.29
N THR A 164 3.81 -12.55 0.76
CA THR A 164 3.22 -11.50 1.59
C THR A 164 3.28 -11.85 3.07
N CYS A 165 3.56 -10.87 3.92
CA CYS A 165 3.52 -11.01 5.38
C CYS A 165 2.43 -10.10 5.98
N GLN A 166 1.88 -10.47 7.14
CA GLN A 166 0.86 -9.70 7.84
C GLN A 166 1.28 -9.30 9.24
N LEU A 167 1.42 -7.99 9.48
CA LEU A 167 1.73 -7.46 10.80
C LEU A 167 0.45 -7.00 11.50
N LYS A 168 -0.03 -7.80 12.47
CA LYS A 168 -1.23 -7.51 13.26
C LYS A 168 -0.87 -6.95 14.64
N TYR A 169 -0.99 -5.65 14.86
CA TYR A 169 -0.64 -5.04 16.14
C TYR A 169 -1.35 -3.70 16.40
N ALA A 170 -1.29 -3.19 17.63
CA ALA A 170 -1.89 -1.92 18.00
C ALA A 170 -1.36 -0.79 17.12
N CYS A 171 -2.26 -0.03 16.48
CA CYS A 171 -1.88 0.94 15.46
C CYS A 171 -0.97 2.06 16.00
N SER A 172 -1.22 2.51 17.24
CA SER A 172 -0.37 3.50 17.91
C SER A 172 1.05 2.98 18.17
N ALA A 173 1.20 1.70 18.52
CA ALA A 173 2.50 1.11 18.78
C ALA A 173 3.30 0.89 17.47
N LEU A 174 2.60 0.54 16.39
CA LEU A 174 3.18 0.51 15.04
C LEU A 174 3.67 1.89 14.61
N ASP A 175 2.88 2.95 14.82
CA ASP A 175 3.28 4.32 14.48
C ASP A 175 4.53 4.76 15.26
N VAL A 176 4.61 4.46 16.57
CA VAL A 176 5.81 4.73 17.37
C VAL A 176 7.03 4.00 16.81
N ALA A 177 6.93 2.69 16.59
CA ALA A 177 8.05 1.88 16.09
C ALA A 177 8.53 2.37 14.70
N PHE A 178 7.62 2.63 13.77
CA PHE A 178 7.98 3.12 12.45
C PHE A 178 8.49 4.56 12.47
N SER A 179 7.95 5.42 13.34
CA SER A 179 8.44 6.79 13.51
C SER A 179 9.89 6.83 13.99
N ASP A 180 10.21 6.02 14.99
CA ASP A 180 11.56 5.93 15.53
C ASP A 180 12.52 5.31 14.50
N LEU A 181 12.11 4.26 13.78
CA LEU A 181 12.93 3.66 12.72
C LEU A 181 13.19 4.64 11.56
N VAL A 182 12.18 5.37 11.10
CA VAL A 182 12.36 6.44 10.09
C VAL A 182 13.38 7.46 10.58
N THR A 183 13.24 7.92 11.84
CA THR A 183 14.13 8.94 12.42
C THR A 183 15.58 8.44 12.48
N TYR A 184 15.78 7.18 12.88
CA TYR A 184 17.09 6.54 12.90
C TYR A 184 17.70 6.45 11.50
N LEU A 185 16.98 5.87 10.54
CA LEU A 185 17.47 5.69 9.17
C LEU A 185 17.81 7.03 8.50
N GLN A 186 17.01 8.07 8.72
CA GLN A 186 17.30 9.41 8.19
C GLN A 186 18.57 10.05 8.78
N ARG A 187 18.93 9.72 10.02
CA ARG A 187 20.12 10.27 10.68
C ARG A 187 21.36 9.45 10.36
N SER A 188 21.26 8.14 10.45
CA SER A 188 22.40 7.23 10.47
C SER A 188 22.58 6.43 9.17
N CYS A 189 21.51 6.21 8.39
CA CYS A 189 21.52 5.29 7.24
C CYS A 189 20.64 5.79 6.08
N LYS A 190 20.89 7.02 5.59
CA LYS A 190 20.00 7.73 4.64
C LYS A 190 19.67 6.97 3.35
N ASN A 191 20.54 6.06 2.92
CA ASN A 191 20.40 5.28 1.69
C ASN A 191 19.93 3.84 1.94
N HIS A 192 19.47 3.52 3.15
CA HIS A 192 19.01 2.17 3.46
C HIS A 192 17.73 1.83 2.67
N ALA A 193 17.69 0.67 2.02
CA ALA A 193 16.57 0.24 1.16
C ALA A 193 15.22 0.20 1.91
N ALA A 194 15.25 -0.10 3.22
CA ALA A 194 14.06 -0.11 4.06
C ALA A 194 13.45 1.28 4.31
N LEU A 195 14.16 2.39 4.05
CA LEU A 195 13.64 3.74 4.37
C LEU A 195 12.33 4.07 3.62
N PRO A 196 12.24 3.88 2.30
CA PRO A 196 10.96 3.94 1.58
C PRO A 196 9.88 3.03 2.16
N VAL A 197 10.24 1.78 2.51
CA VAL A 197 9.30 0.77 3.03
C VAL A 197 8.71 1.20 4.36
N VAL A 198 9.54 1.54 5.35
CA VAL A 198 9.06 2.00 6.67
C VAL A 198 8.28 3.31 6.56
N SER A 199 8.65 4.19 5.63
CA SER A 199 7.92 5.44 5.40
C SER A 199 6.52 5.17 4.84
N ALA A 200 6.39 4.22 3.92
CA ALA A 200 5.09 3.79 3.38
C ALA A 200 4.24 3.13 4.47
N MET A 201 4.82 2.25 5.29
CA MET A 201 4.12 1.60 6.41
C MET A 201 3.65 2.61 7.45
N ARG A 202 4.49 3.57 7.81
CA ARG A 202 4.10 4.69 8.69
C ARG A 202 3.00 5.55 8.08
N SER A 203 3.05 5.81 6.78
CA SER A 203 1.99 6.54 6.10
C SER A 203 0.65 5.81 6.18
N ARG A 204 0.68 4.47 6.09
CA ARG A 204 -0.51 3.63 6.27
C ARG A 204 -1.01 3.64 7.71
N THR A 205 -0.15 3.56 8.72
CA THR A 205 -0.57 3.67 10.14
C THR A 205 -1.19 5.03 10.44
N MET A 206 -0.60 6.11 9.92
CA MET A 206 -1.14 7.45 10.10
C MET A 206 -2.50 7.65 9.41
N TYR A 207 -2.71 7.03 8.23
CA TYR A 207 -4.03 6.98 7.60
C TYR A 207 -5.05 6.22 8.46
N LEU A 208 -4.65 5.06 9.00
CA LEU A 208 -5.53 4.24 9.84
C LEU A 208 -5.88 4.93 11.16
N LEU A 209 -4.99 5.73 11.73
CA LEU A 209 -5.24 6.53 12.93
C LEU A 209 -5.99 7.85 12.67
N GLU A 210 -6.38 8.10 11.42
CA GLU A 210 -6.95 9.38 10.96
C GLU A 210 -6.07 10.61 11.29
N TYR A 211 -4.77 10.43 11.57
CA TYR A 211 -3.85 11.56 11.76
C TYR A 211 -3.73 12.44 10.51
N VAL A 212 -4.03 11.88 9.34
CA VAL A 212 -4.06 12.56 8.05
C VAL A 212 -5.51 12.67 7.60
N THR A 213 -6.32 13.44 8.31
CA THR A 213 -7.56 13.98 7.72
C THR A 213 -7.18 14.86 6.53
N ALA A 214 -8.12 15.00 5.57
CA ALA A 214 -7.99 15.84 4.39
C ALA A 214 -7.58 17.30 4.70
N GLU A 215 -7.71 17.72 5.97
CA GLU A 215 -7.40 19.04 6.49
C GLU A 215 -5.98 19.22 7.04
N SER A 216 -5.15 18.16 7.05
CA SER A 216 -3.73 18.29 7.42
C SER A 216 -2.99 19.13 6.35
N LYS A 217 -3.07 20.45 6.49
CA LYS A 217 -2.40 21.43 5.62
C LYS A 217 -0.91 21.08 5.55
N PRO A 218 -0.38 20.69 4.38
CA PRO A 218 1.05 20.42 4.21
C PRO A 218 1.93 21.68 4.30
N SER A 219 1.32 22.85 4.58
CA SER A 219 1.93 24.17 4.44
C SER A 219 2.48 24.77 5.73
N MET A 220 2.70 24.00 6.80
CA MET A 220 3.44 24.53 7.95
C MET A 220 4.95 24.46 7.67
N PRO A 221 5.67 25.60 7.64
CA PRO A 221 7.10 25.62 7.41
C PRO A 221 7.81 24.83 8.51
N GLY A 222 8.46 23.71 8.17
CA GLY A 222 9.25 22.91 9.10
C GLY A 222 8.84 21.43 9.24
N ASN A 223 7.66 21.02 8.75
CA ASN A 223 7.24 19.62 8.84
C ASN A 223 7.88 18.74 7.73
N LYS A 224 9.18 18.42 7.87
CA LYS A 224 9.91 17.55 6.94
C LYS A 224 9.39 16.11 6.91
N LEU A 225 8.68 15.67 7.96
CA LEU A 225 8.15 14.30 8.07
C LEU A 225 7.05 14.04 7.04
N ALA A 226 6.20 15.03 6.78
CA ALA A 226 5.17 14.94 5.75
C ALA A 226 5.76 14.79 4.33
N MET A 227 7.01 15.19 4.10
CA MET A 227 7.68 15.12 2.78
C MET A 227 8.10 13.70 2.39
N PHE A 228 8.17 12.75 3.32
CA PHE A 228 8.53 11.35 3.02
C PHE A 228 7.34 10.53 2.50
N MET A 229 6.13 11.04 2.64
CA MET A 229 4.92 10.41 2.14
C MET A 229 4.66 10.81 0.69
N GLU A 230 4.65 9.84 -0.23
CA GLU A 230 4.38 10.11 -1.65
C GLU A 230 3.03 10.83 -1.85
N ALA A 231 1.99 10.45 -1.11
CA ALA A 231 0.67 11.08 -1.18
C ALA A 231 0.72 12.57 -0.83
N VAL A 232 1.53 12.96 0.16
CA VAL A 232 1.72 14.36 0.53
C VAL A 232 2.55 15.08 -0.53
N ARG A 233 3.62 14.45 -1.04
CA ARG A 233 4.39 15.00 -2.17
C ARG A 233 3.50 15.25 -3.38
N ARG A 234 2.61 14.30 -3.74
CA ARG A 234 1.60 14.47 -4.80
C ARG A 234 0.71 15.69 -4.56
N LYS A 235 0.21 15.88 -3.32
CA LYS A 235 -0.62 17.05 -2.97
C LYS A 235 0.11 18.37 -3.18
N THR A 236 1.42 18.44 -2.93
CA THR A 236 2.18 19.69 -3.15
C THR A 236 2.13 20.15 -4.61
N PHE A 237 2.07 19.21 -5.55
CA PHE A 237 2.01 19.52 -6.97
C PHE A 237 0.64 20.00 -7.47
N LEU A 238 -0.42 19.98 -6.64
CA LEU A 238 -1.70 20.61 -6.97
C LEU A 238 -1.57 22.12 -7.18
N SER A 239 -0.62 22.75 -6.48
CA SER A 239 -0.32 24.18 -6.59
C SER A 239 0.82 24.50 -7.56
N TRP A 240 1.33 23.50 -8.28
CA TRP A 240 2.51 23.67 -9.12
C TRP A 240 2.17 24.48 -10.39
N PRO A 241 2.85 25.62 -10.66
CA PRO A 241 2.58 26.44 -11.84
C PRO A 241 2.92 25.76 -13.19
N HIS A 242 3.69 24.68 -13.18
CA HIS A 242 4.20 24.03 -14.40
C HIS A 242 3.39 22.80 -14.81
N LYS A 243 2.09 22.70 -14.47
CA LYS A 243 1.23 21.54 -14.82
C LYS A 243 1.22 21.21 -16.32
N GLU A 244 1.54 22.17 -17.18
CA GLU A 244 1.53 22.01 -18.63
C GLU A 244 2.86 21.50 -19.23
N TYR A 245 3.90 21.32 -18.42
CA TYR A 245 5.19 20.82 -18.90
C TYR A 245 5.12 19.32 -19.16
N ARG A 246 5.14 18.94 -20.45
CA ARG A 246 5.05 17.54 -20.94
C ARG A 246 6.11 16.57 -20.39
N TRP A 247 7.19 17.06 -19.80
CA TRP A 247 8.31 16.26 -19.29
C TRP A 247 8.37 16.19 -17.76
N ALA A 248 7.49 16.89 -17.05
CA ALA A 248 7.54 17.02 -15.60
C ALA A 248 6.20 16.57 -14.98
N TYR A 249 5.93 15.27 -15.02
CA TYR A 249 4.70 14.71 -14.46
C TYR A 249 4.74 14.76 -12.92
N PRO A 250 3.74 15.39 -12.25
CA PRO A 250 3.64 15.44 -10.80
C PRO A 250 3.84 14.10 -10.10
N GLU A 251 3.33 13.03 -10.72
CA GLU A 251 3.41 11.68 -10.17
C GLU A 251 4.83 11.11 -10.25
N ALA A 252 5.50 11.26 -11.40
CA ALA A 252 6.89 10.83 -11.56
C ALA A 252 7.82 11.60 -10.62
N MET A 253 7.58 12.91 -10.47
CA MET A 253 8.33 13.76 -9.55
C MET A 253 8.10 13.36 -8.08
N ALA A 254 6.85 13.18 -7.66
CA ALA A 254 6.52 12.72 -6.32
C ALA A 254 7.11 11.34 -6.02
N LYS A 255 7.08 10.41 -6.99
CA LYS A 255 7.69 9.08 -6.87
C LYS A 255 9.20 9.16 -6.71
N ALA A 256 9.86 10.05 -7.45
CA ALA A 256 11.30 10.31 -7.35
C ALA A 256 11.70 11.12 -6.10
N GLY A 257 10.76 11.41 -5.20
CA GLY A 257 11.05 12.09 -3.93
C GLY A 257 10.96 13.61 -3.98
N PHE A 258 10.63 14.20 -5.14
CA PHE A 258 10.44 15.64 -5.28
C PHE A 258 9.12 16.11 -4.67
N TYR A 259 9.12 17.34 -4.18
CA TYR A 259 7.92 18.03 -3.69
C TYR A 259 7.99 19.50 -4.06
N HIS A 260 6.83 20.13 -4.24
CA HIS A 260 6.73 21.55 -4.54
C HIS A 260 6.55 22.35 -3.24
N GLN A 261 7.41 23.34 -3.00
CA GLN A 261 7.15 24.37 -1.98
C GLN A 261 6.69 25.63 -2.71
N PRO A 262 5.47 26.13 -2.44
CA PRO A 262 5.09 27.45 -2.91
C PRO A 262 6.09 28.46 -2.35
N SER A 263 6.66 29.30 -3.22
CA SER A 263 7.49 30.42 -2.78
C SER A 263 6.68 31.31 -1.84
N LYS A 264 7.29 31.75 -0.74
CA LYS A 264 6.64 32.73 0.15
C LYS A 264 6.22 33.94 -0.69
N PRO A 265 5.00 34.47 -0.53
CA PRO A 265 4.65 35.74 -1.16
C PRO A 265 5.68 36.77 -0.70
N TRP A 266 6.27 37.47 -1.68
CA TRP A 266 7.17 38.58 -1.45
C TRP A 266 6.47 39.55 -0.47
N ARG A 267 7.10 39.81 0.67
CA ARG A 267 6.70 40.90 1.56
C ARG A 267 7.24 42.20 1.01
#